data_AF-A0AAE4FQ74-F1
#
_entry.id   AF-A0AAE4FQ74-F1
#
_cell.length_a   1.000
_cell.length_b   1.000
_cell.length_c   1.000
_cell.angle_alpha   90.00
_cell.angle_beta   90.00
_cell.angle_gamma   90.00
#
_symmetry.space_group_name_H-M   'P 1'
#
loop_
_entity.id
_entity.type
_entity.pdbx_description
1 polymer ?
#
loop_
_entity_poly.entity_id
_entity_poly.type
_entity_poly.pdbx_seq_one_letter_code
_entity_poly.pdbx_strand_id
1 'polypeptide(L)'
;MNKLSEIRLQQEISTLICDYLICQNCSFIDRDRDRYRRGEKCKVCGLANDAGRLAFHLNISTLVNLINEAYHSKSAIENLYRPESKNISILILFCTLREALINDFLLQNMRANQLPKSIIYKLLDDNKMTHQKFNDLFSVITGDKWDKAIANISEIKSIDFCDVSTLMKEASRMRNKFLHDGSAWAIPPDYGKTCMDALPSLMALFVALHNLYTHPLIYKRLEESQSPEGNASIERNDLA
;
A
#
# COMPACT_ATOMS: atom_id res chain seq x y z
N MET A 1 13.52 -9.96 31.48
CA MET A 1 13.65 -9.80 30.02
C MET A 1 12.33 -10.23 29.39
N ASN A 2 11.38 -9.30 29.26
CA ASN A 2 10.06 -9.57 28.69
C ASN A 2 10.01 -9.06 27.25
N LYS A 3 9.46 -9.91 26.39
CA LYS A 3 9.32 -9.80 24.93
C LYS A 3 8.85 -8.41 24.45
N LEU A 4 9.73 -7.72 23.72
CA LEU A 4 9.39 -6.60 22.83
C LEU A 4 8.64 -7.04 21.55
N SER A 5 8.39 -8.34 21.37
CA SER A 5 7.75 -8.89 20.18
C SER A 5 6.21 -8.82 20.18
N GLU A 6 5.57 -8.46 21.30
CA GLU A 6 4.10 -8.49 21.42
C GLU A 6 3.43 -7.09 21.31
N ILE A 7 4.20 -6.00 21.15
CA ILE A 7 3.67 -4.62 21.14
C ILE A 7 3.26 -4.11 19.73
N ARG A 8 3.51 -4.85 18.64
CA ARG A 8 3.43 -4.28 17.26
C ARG A 8 2.08 -4.34 16.54
N LEU A 9 1.03 -4.92 17.12
CA LEU A 9 -0.28 -5.08 16.43
C LEU A 9 -1.43 -4.26 17.04
N GLN A 10 -1.22 -3.58 18.17
CA GLN A 10 -2.20 -2.67 18.78
C GLN A 10 -1.79 -1.20 18.62
N GLN A 11 -1.45 -0.81 17.40
CA GLN A 11 -1.22 0.60 17.10
C GLN A 11 -2.55 1.30 16.87
N GLU A 12 -2.74 2.48 17.45
CA GLU A 12 -3.88 3.32 17.10
C GLU A 12 -3.86 3.57 15.58
N ILE A 13 -5.01 3.40 14.92
CA ILE A 13 -5.14 3.55 13.46
C ILE A 13 -4.67 4.94 12.99
N SER A 14 -4.77 5.94 13.87
CA SER A 14 -4.22 7.29 13.72
C SER A 14 -2.70 7.31 13.44
N THR A 15 -1.95 6.32 13.93
CA THR A 15 -0.48 6.22 13.76
C THR A 15 -0.07 5.41 12.54
N LEU A 16 -0.99 4.64 11.95
CA LEU A 16 -0.72 3.72 10.85
C LEU A 16 -0.10 4.40 9.62
N ILE A 17 -0.52 5.63 9.36
CA ILE A 17 -0.11 6.43 8.20
C ILE A 17 1.28 7.03 8.41
N CYS A 18 1.55 7.55 9.61
CA CYS A 18 2.79 8.23 9.94
C CYS A 18 3.94 7.27 10.23
N ASP A 19 3.64 5.98 10.35
CA ASP A 19 4.62 4.97 10.74
C ASP A 19 5.46 4.46 9.57
N TYR A 20 5.00 4.56 8.33
CA TYR A 20 5.76 4.06 7.17
C TYR A 20 6.54 5.18 6.48
N LEU A 21 7.86 5.06 6.52
CA LEU A 21 8.78 6.03 5.96
C LEU A 21 9.55 5.42 4.79
N ILE A 22 9.75 6.20 3.74
CA ILE A 22 10.45 5.80 2.53
C ILE A 22 11.81 6.50 2.45
N CYS A 23 12.87 5.72 2.17
CA CYS A 23 14.18 6.29 1.89
C CYS A 23 14.16 7.10 0.59
N GLN A 24 14.66 8.33 0.61
CA GLN A 24 14.66 9.18 -0.59
C GLN A 24 15.58 8.65 -1.70
N ASN A 25 16.59 7.86 -1.32
CA ASN A 25 17.62 7.37 -2.23
C ASN A 25 17.27 6.00 -2.81
N CYS A 26 17.10 4.98 -1.96
CA CYS A 26 16.78 3.63 -2.45
C CYS A 26 15.28 3.32 -2.50
N SER A 27 14.43 4.18 -1.95
CA SER A 27 12.99 3.94 -1.86
C SER A 27 12.57 2.73 -1.01
N PHE A 28 13.45 2.24 -0.12
CA PHE A 28 13.07 1.22 0.85
C PHE A 28 12.08 1.80 1.87
N ILE A 29 11.02 1.06 2.17
CA ILE A 29 9.98 1.47 3.11
C ILE A 29 10.11 0.68 4.41
N ASP A 30 10.20 1.35 5.54
CA ASP A 30 10.19 0.73 6.87
C ASP A 30 9.46 1.61 7.90
N ARG A 31 9.56 1.24 9.17
CA ARG A 31 9.02 2.01 10.30
C ARG A 31 10.09 2.67 11.14
N ASP A 32 11.24 2.97 10.53
CA ASP A 32 12.38 3.54 11.23
C ASP A 32 12.19 5.04 11.47
N ARG A 33 11.65 5.39 12.64
CA ARG A 33 11.38 6.79 13.03
C ARG A 33 12.65 7.64 13.12
N ASP A 34 13.83 7.04 13.20
CA ASP A 34 15.08 7.79 13.18
C ASP A 34 15.29 8.52 11.83
N ARG A 35 14.63 8.06 10.75
CA ARG A 35 14.64 8.72 9.43
C ARG A 35 14.11 10.15 9.42
N TYR A 36 13.38 10.58 10.45
CA TYR A 36 12.98 11.99 10.59
C TYR A 36 14.18 12.92 10.83
N ARG A 37 15.28 12.39 11.37
CA ARG A 37 16.50 13.16 11.61
C ARG A 37 17.25 13.35 10.30
N ARG A 38 17.47 14.62 9.93
CA ARG A 38 18.33 14.97 8.80
C ARG A 38 19.72 14.40 9.01
N GLY A 39 20.28 13.76 7.98
CA GLY A 39 21.59 13.11 8.04
C GLY A 39 21.56 11.65 8.47
N GLU A 40 20.42 11.13 8.95
CA GLU A 40 20.31 9.73 9.34
C GLU A 40 20.51 8.82 8.12
N LYS A 41 21.42 7.85 8.27
CA LYS A 41 21.80 6.95 7.19
C LYS A 41 20.73 5.86 7.02
N CYS A 42 20.32 5.64 5.78
CA CYS A 42 19.46 4.51 5.47
C CYS A 42 20.16 3.19 5.81
N LYS A 43 19.51 2.33 6.60
CA LYS A 43 20.03 1.00 6.96
C LYS A 43 20.23 0.05 5.77
N VAL A 44 19.64 0.38 4.61
CA VAL A 44 19.72 -0.43 3.38
C VAL A 44 20.77 0.09 2.41
N CYS A 45 20.75 1.40 2.06
CA CYS A 45 21.70 1.95 1.10
C CYS A 45 22.87 2.74 1.72
N GLY A 46 22.90 2.93 3.03
CA GLY A 46 23.95 3.66 3.74
C GLY A 46 23.98 5.18 3.53
N LEU A 47 23.21 5.70 2.56
CA LEU A 47 23.15 7.13 2.26
C LEU A 47 22.32 7.90 3.29
N ALA A 48 22.77 9.10 3.60
CA ALA A 48 22.06 10.04 4.45
C ALA A 48 20.73 10.48 3.81
N ASN A 49 19.68 10.65 4.62
CA ASN A 49 18.42 11.22 4.18
C ASN A 49 18.36 12.71 4.54
N ASP A 50 17.82 13.54 3.64
CA ASP A 50 17.64 14.97 3.90
C ASP A 50 16.46 15.26 4.85
N ALA A 51 15.43 14.41 4.79
CA ALA A 51 14.24 14.49 5.63
C ALA A 51 13.48 13.17 5.65
N GLY A 52 12.64 12.97 6.67
CA GLY A 52 11.67 11.88 6.67
C GLY A 52 10.61 12.09 5.59
N ARG A 53 10.42 11.11 4.70
CA ARG A 53 9.31 11.09 3.74
C ARG A 53 8.35 9.98 4.08
N LEU A 54 7.06 10.31 4.07
CA LEU A 54 6.00 9.31 4.21
C LEU A 54 5.97 8.43 2.96
N ALA A 55 5.80 7.13 3.16
CA ALA A 55 5.71 6.16 2.08
C ALA A 55 4.42 6.29 1.26
N PHE A 56 3.32 6.66 1.93
CA PHE A 56 2.00 6.74 1.32
C PHE A 56 1.61 8.20 1.03
N HIS A 57 0.95 8.41 -0.10
CA HIS A 57 0.41 9.72 -0.48
C HIS A 57 -0.73 10.16 0.45
N LEU A 58 -0.94 11.48 0.53
CA LEU A 58 -1.95 12.11 1.40
C LEU A 58 -3.36 11.52 1.21
N ASN A 59 -3.72 11.13 -0.02
CA ASN A 59 -5.04 10.53 -0.30
C ASN A 59 -5.24 9.19 0.42
N ILE A 60 -4.19 8.36 0.53
CA ILE A 60 -4.24 7.09 1.27
C ILE A 60 -4.43 7.39 2.76
N SER A 61 -3.72 8.41 3.26
CA SER A 61 -3.87 8.91 4.63
C SER A 61 -5.29 9.37 4.92
N THR A 62 -5.88 10.15 4.02
CA THR A 62 -7.27 10.61 4.13
C THR A 62 -8.23 9.44 4.17
N LEU A 63 -8.05 8.41 3.33
CA LEU A 63 -8.93 7.24 3.33
C LEU A 63 -8.87 6.46 4.65
N VAL A 64 -7.68 6.24 5.20
CA VAL A 64 -7.52 5.58 6.51
C VAL A 64 -8.20 6.40 7.61
N ASN A 65 -8.05 7.72 7.60
CA ASN A 65 -8.71 8.60 8.56
C ASN A 65 -10.24 8.57 8.41
N LEU A 66 -10.77 8.63 7.19
CA LEU A 66 -12.22 8.54 6.94
C LEU A 66 -12.79 7.19 7.40
N ILE A 67 -12.05 6.10 7.22
CA ILE A 67 -12.44 4.78 7.73
C ILE A 67 -12.51 4.81 9.26
N ASN A 68 -11.50 5.38 9.92
CA ASN A 68 -11.45 5.52 11.37
C ASN A 68 -12.58 6.42 11.92
N GLU A 69 -12.81 7.57 11.29
CA GLU A 69 -13.91 8.47 11.62
C GLU A 69 -15.27 7.80 11.44
N ALA A 70 -15.49 7.12 10.31
CA ALA A 70 -16.71 6.36 10.08
C ALA A 70 -16.92 5.28 11.15
N TYR A 71 -15.85 4.62 11.59
CA TYR A 71 -15.90 3.61 12.66
C TYR A 71 -16.14 4.18 14.06
N HIS A 72 -15.76 5.42 14.35
CA HIS A 72 -16.01 6.04 15.65
C HIS A 72 -17.23 6.97 15.67
N SER A 73 -17.79 7.27 14.50
CA SER A 73 -19.00 8.07 14.38
C SER A 73 -20.20 7.39 15.04
N LYS A 74 -20.96 8.18 15.80
CA LYS A 74 -22.28 7.79 16.29
C LYS A 74 -23.30 7.96 15.16
N SER A 75 -24.31 7.09 15.08
CA SER A 75 -25.40 7.29 14.14
C SER A 75 -26.13 8.58 14.50
N ALA A 76 -26.18 9.55 13.58
CA ALA A 76 -26.86 10.83 13.80
C ALA A 76 -28.38 10.67 13.92
N ILE A 77 -28.93 9.52 13.51
CA ILE A 77 -30.35 9.24 13.53
C ILE A 77 -30.54 7.84 14.14
N GLU A 78 -30.85 7.78 15.44
CA GLU A 78 -30.98 6.53 16.19
C GLU A 78 -32.08 5.59 15.66
N ASN A 79 -33.03 6.10 14.85
CA ASN A 79 -34.28 5.37 14.53
C ASN A 79 -34.60 5.16 13.03
N LEU A 80 -33.88 5.74 12.07
CA LEU A 80 -34.18 5.58 10.62
C LEU A 80 -33.14 4.79 9.84
N TYR A 81 -31.88 4.80 10.27
CA TYR A 81 -30.80 4.02 9.67
C TYR A 81 -30.26 3.05 10.70
N ARG A 82 -30.53 1.75 10.50
CA ARG A 82 -30.00 0.67 11.33
C ARG A 82 -28.46 0.68 11.38
N PRO A 83 -27.82 -0.01 12.34
CA PRO A 83 -26.35 -0.15 12.47
C PRO A 83 -25.61 -0.51 11.18
N GLU A 84 -26.33 -1.02 10.19
CA GLU A 84 -25.90 -1.40 8.84
C GLU A 84 -25.27 -0.25 8.01
N SER A 85 -25.72 1.01 8.19
CA SER A 85 -25.24 2.14 7.37
C SER A 85 -23.75 2.45 7.59
N LYS A 86 -23.29 2.32 8.83
CA LYS A 86 -21.89 2.52 9.21
C LYS A 86 -20.99 1.46 8.60
N ASN A 87 -21.41 0.21 8.64
CA ASN A 87 -20.66 -0.91 8.06
C ASN A 87 -20.55 -0.77 6.54
N ILE A 88 -21.61 -0.30 5.88
CA ILE A 88 -21.58 0.01 4.44
C ILE A 88 -20.52 1.08 4.14
N SER A 89 -20.51 2.19 4.87
CA SER A 89 -19.53 3.26 4.67
C SER A 89 -18.10 2.76 4.86
N ILE A 90 -17.84 2.01 5.94
CA ILE A 90 -16.51 1.43 6.20
C ILE A 90 -16.13 0.44 5.09
N LEU A 91 -17.04 -0.42 4.65
CA LEU A 91 -16.81 -1.37 3.57
C LEU A 91 -16.44 -0.67 2.26
N ILE A 92 -17.19 0.36 1.88
CA ILE A 92 -16.94 1.16 0.68
C ILE A 92 -15.56 1.81 0.78
N LEU A 93 -15.27 2.49 1.89
CA LEU A 93 -14.00 3.17 2.09
C LEU A 93 -12.81 2.19 2.13
N PHE A 94 -12.96 1.02 2.74
CA PHE A 94 -11.95 -0.04 2.75
C PHE A 94 -11.65 -0.56 1.33
N CYS A 95 -12.69 -0.79 0.53
CA CYS A 95 -12.51 -1.18 -0.87
C CYS A 95 -11.81 -0.06 -1.68
N THR A 96 -12.19 1.20 -1.47
CA THR A 96 -11.55 2.35 -2.10
C THR A 96 -10.07 2.48 -1.69
N LEU A 97 -9.75 2.24 -0.42
CA LEU A 97 -8.37 2.22 0.09
C LEU A 97 -7.55 1.13 -0.61
N ARG A 98 -8.07 -0.10 -0.68
CA ARG A 98 -7.45 -1.19 -1.43
C ARG A 98 -7.17 -0.78 -2.89
N GLU A 99 -8.12 -0.13 -3.53
CA GLU A 99 -8.01 0.29 -4.94
C GLU A 99 -6.96 1.38 -5.12
N ALA A 100 -6.90 2.34 -4.21
CA ALA A 100 -5.88 3.37 -4.18
C ALA A 100 -4.48 2.76 -3.99
N LEU A 101 -4.34 1.81 -3.06
CA LEU A 101 -3.07 1.14 -2.75
C LEU A 101 -2.53 0.34 -3.94
N ILE A 102 -3.37 -0.45 -4.62
CA ILE A 102 -2.92 -1.20 -5.81
C ILE A 102 -2.56 -0.26 -6.95
N ASN A 103 -3.29 0.83 -7.14
CA ASN A 103 -2.97 1.82 -8.17
C ASN A 103 -1.62 2.49 -7.89
N ASP A 104 -1.39 2.89 -6.64
CA ASP A 104 -0.16 3.52 -6.21
C ASP A 104 1.03 2.56 -6.38
N PHE A 105 0.91 1.31 -5.92
CA PHE A 105 1.92 0.28 -6.12
C PHE A 105 2.26 0.08 -7.61
N LEU A 106 1.26 -0.12 -8.46
CA LEU A 106 1.48 -0.35 -9.90
C LEU A 106 2.14 0.86 -10.56
N LEU A 107 1.71 2.08 -10.22
CA LEU A 107 2.31 3.31 -10.71
C LEU A 107 3.78 3.43 -10.31
N GLN A 108 4.10 3.19 -9.03
CA GLN A 108 5.47 3.24 -8.54
C GLN A 108 6.35 2.16 -9.19
N ASN A 109 5.83 0.95 -9.33
CA ASN A 109 6.58 -0.14 -9.97
C ASN A 109 6.85 0.11 -11.45
N MET A 110 5.85 0.58 -12.22
CA MET A 110 6.04 0.95 -13.62
C MET A 110 7.03 2.11 -13.80
N ARG A 111 7.01 3.09 -12.90
CA ARG A 111 8.03 4.17 -12.88
C ARG A 111 9.41 3.64 -12.54
N ALA A 112 9.50 2.68 -11.62
CA ALA A 112 10.77 2.03 -11.28
C ALA A 112 11.35 1.26 -12.47
N ASN A 113 10.50 0.65 -13.29
CA ASN A 113 10.83 0.03 -14.58
C ASN A 113 11.09 1.04 -15.71
N GLN A 114 11.08 2.35 -15.45
CA GLN A 114 11.31 3.41 -16.44
C GLN A 114 10.36 3.36 -17.64
N LEU A 115 9.13 2.85 -17.46
CA LEU A 115 8.15 2.89 -18.53
C LEU A 115 7.81 4.35 -18.91
N PRO A 116 7.69 4.67 -20.21
CA PRO A 116 7.30 6.01 -20.63
C PRO A 116 5.95 6.40 -20.03
N LYS A 117 5.82 7.66 -19.61
CA LYS A 117 4.62 8.18 -18.95
C LYS A 117 3.33 7.93 -19.73
N SER A 118 3.38 8.02 -21.07
CA SER A 118 2.27 7.71 -21.97
C SER A 118 1.83 6.24 -21.89
N ILE A 119 2.78 5.31 -21.81
CA ILE A 119 2.52 3.88 -21.68
C ILE A 119 1.92 3.57 -20.30
N ILE A 120 2.44 4.18 -19.24
CA ILE A 120 1.89 4.02 -17.89
C ILE A 120 0.41 4.43 -17.85
N TYR A 121 0.08 5.61 -18.37
CA TYR A 121 -1.30 6.07 -18.38
C TYR A 121 -2.20 5.19 -19.24
N LYS A 122 -1.70 4.74 -20.40
CA LYS A 122 -2.44 3.81 -21.25
C LYS A 122 -2.73 2.49 -20.52
N LEU A 123 -1.73 1.88 -19.88
CA LEU A 123 -1.92 0.63 -19.13
C LEU A 123 -2.91 0.78 -17.97
N LEU A 124 -2.87 1.91 -17.25
CA LEU A 124 -3.83 2.20 -16.19
C LEU A 124 -5.24 2.46 -16.72
N ASP A 125 -5.38 3.09 -17.89
CA ASP A 125 -6.67 3.31 -18.55
C ASP A 125 -7.23 2.01 -19.15
N ASP A 126 -6.40 1.16 -19.74
CA ASP A 126 -6.83 -0.13 -20.29
C ASP A 126 -7.28 -1.10 -19.17
N ASN A 127 -6.80 -0.88 -17.94
CA ASN A 127 -7.10 -1.69 -16.75
C ASN A 127 -7.87 -0.89 -15.69
N LYS A 128 -9.00 -0.27 -16.04
CA LYS A 128 -9.79 0.57 -15.10
C LYS A 128 -10.28 -0.21 -13.89
N MET A 129 -10.69 -1.46 -14.09
CA MET A 129 -11.35 -2.26 -13.07
C MET A 129 -10.33 -2.89 -12.12
N THR A 130 -10.67 -2.91 -10.83
CA THR A 130 -9.82 -3.46 -9.77
C THR A 130 -9.40 -4.90 -10.05
N HIS A 131 -10.32 -5.76 -10.50
CA HIS A 131 -9.98 -7.15 -10.80
C HIS A 131 -8.95 -7.29 -11.94
N GLN A 132 -9.02 -6.44 -12.97
CA GLN A 132 -8.03 -6.40 -14.05
C GLN A 132 -6.65 -5.99 -13.51
N LYS A 133 -6.61 -5.01 -12.60
CA LYS A 133 -5.36 -4.59 -11.95
C LYS A 133 -4.70 -5.72 -11.17
N PHE A 134 -5.46 -6.46 -10.37
CA PHE A 134 -4.93 -7.56 -9.54
C PHE A 134 -4.57 -8.80 -10.35
N ASN A 135 -5.37 -9.18 -11.34
CA ASN A 135 -5.20 -10.45 -12.06
C ASN A 135 -4.30 -10.30 -13.28
N ASP A 136 -4.39 -9.18 -13.98
CA ASP A 136 -3.75 -9.01 -15.29
C ASP A 136 -2.55 -8.08 -15.15
N LEU A 137 -2.80 -6.79 -14.88
CA LEU A 137 -1.74 -5.77 -14.88
C LEU A 137 -0.65 -6.03 -13.84
N PHE A 138 -1.02 -6.47 -12.63
CA PHE A 138 -0.05 -6.85 -11.61
C PHE A 138 0.92 -7.92 -12.12
N SER A 139 0.41 -8.97 -12.78
CA SER A 139 1.25 -10.06 -13.28
C SER A 139 2.15 -9.63 -14.42
N VAL A 140 1.66 -8.74 -15.29
CA VAL A 140 2.45 -8.17 -16.40
C VAL A 140 3.61 -7.33 -15.87
N ILE A 141 3.37 -6.52 -14.83
CA ILE A 141 4.35 -5.58 -14.30
C ILE A 141 5.36 -6.24 -13.34
N THR A 142 4.91 -7.20 -12.54
CA THR A 142 5.77 -7.85 -11.52
C THR A 142 6.38 -9.18 -11.98
N GLY A 143 5.81 -9.82 -13.01
CA GLY A 143 6.16 -11.17 -13.44
C GLY A 143 5.56 -12.28 -12.58
N ASP A 144 4.80 -11.96 -11.52
CA ASP A 144 4.18 -12.93 -10.63
C ASP A 144 2.66 -12.77 -10.57
N LYS A 145 1.94 -13.88 -10.36
CA LYS A 145 0.51 -13.84 -10.05
C LYS A 145 0.29 -13.34 -8.62
N TRP A 146 -0.79 -12.59 -8.39
CA TRP A 146 -1.12 -12.03 -7.07
C TRP A 146 -1.04 -13.06 -5.94
N ASP A 147 -1.76 -14.18 -6.04
CA ASP A 147 -1.80 -15.17 -4.96
C ASP A 147 -0.42 -15.80 -4.67
N LYS A 148 0.43 -15.96 -5.70
CA LYS A 148 1.81 -16.44 -5.54
C LYS A 148 2.68 -15.38 -4.87
N ALA A 149 2.54 -14.12 -5.25
CA ALA A 149 3.25 -13.00 -4.62
C ALA A 149 2.89 -12.87 -3.13
N ILE A 150 1.62 -13.05 -2.78
CA ILE A 150 1.16 -13.05 -1.38
C ILE A 150 1.81 -14.20 -0.59
N ALA A 151 1.77 -15.43 -1.12
CA ALA A 151 2.37 -16.59 -0.46
C ALA A 151 3.88 -16.38 -0.22
N ASN A 152 4.60 -15.93 -1.25
CA ASN A 152 6.04 -15.66 -1.16
C ASN A 152 6.36 -14.59 -0.11
N ILE A 153 5.61 -13.48 -0.10
CA ILE A 153 5.82 -12.40 0.86
C ILE A 153 5.52 -12.86 2.29
N SER A 154 4.45 -13.64 2.48
CA SER A 154 4.08 -14.17 3.79
C SER A 154 5.20 -15.04 4.38
N GLU A 155 5.81 -15.88 3.54
CA GLU A 155 6.96 -16.70 3.91
C GLU A 155 8.18 -15.84 4.26
N ILE A 156 8.57 -14.90 3.39
CA ILE A 156 9.74 -14.03 3.58
C ILE A 156 9.63 -13.16 4.84
N LYS A 157 8.41 -12.68 5.16
CA LYS A 157 8.19 -11.76 6.28
C LYS A 157 7.76 -12.46 7.56
N SER A 158 7.46 -13.76 7.52
CA SER A 158 6.83 -14.49 8.63
C SER A 158 5.57 -13.80 9.16
N ILE A 159 4.78 -13.20 8.25
CA ILE A 159 3.50 -12.53 8.53
C ILE A 159 2.49 -13.09 7.55
N ASP A 160 1.35 -13.60 8.03
CA ASP A 160 0.33 -14.13 7.13
C ASP A 160 -0.48 -13.00 6.47
N PHE A 161 -0.25 -12.77 5.18
CA PHE A 161 -1.03 -11.84 4.37
C PHE A 161 -2.16 -12.52 3.58
N CYS A 162 -2.33 -13.83 3.69
CA CYS A 162 -3.42 -14.56 3.00
C CYS A 162 -4.78 -14.12 3.53
N ASP A 163 -4.89 -13.92 4.84
CA ASP A 163 -6.13 -13.47 5.49
C ASP A 163 -6.59 -12.12 4.97
N VAL A 164 -5.69 -11.12 4.94
CA VAL A 164 -6.06 -9.79 4.43
C VAL A 164 -6.34 -9.81 2.92
N SER A 165 -5.62 -10.61 2.14
CA SER A 165 -5.89 -10.81 0.72
C SER A 165 -7.27 -11.45 0.47
N THR A 166 -7.67 -12.41 1.30
CA THR A 166 -8.99 -13.04 1.26
C THR A 166 -10.07 -12.03 1.62
N LEU A 167 -9.88 -11.29 2.71
CA LEU A 167 -10.80 -10.23 3.13
C LEU A 167 -11.00 -9.17 2.04
N MET A 168 -9.95 -8.79 1.33
CA MET A 168 -10.01 -7.86 0.19
C MET A 168 -10.94 -8.36 -0.93
N LYS A 169 -10.90 -9.66 -1.24
CA LYS A 169 -11.77 -10.30 -2.25
C LYS A 169 -13.21 -10.32 -1.76
N GLU A 170 -13.44 -10.71 -0.51
CA GLU A 170 -14.76 -10.77 0.12
C GLU A 170 -15.42 -9.40 0.21
N ALA A 171 -14.69 -8.40 0.70
CA ALA A 171 -15.15 -7.01 0.80
C ALA A 171 -15.58 -6.48 -0.56
N SER A 172 -14.80 -6.72 -1.61
CA SER A 172 -15.16 -6.30 -2.97
C SER A 172 -16.42 -6.99 -3.47
N ARG A 173 -16.60 -8.28 -3.17
CA ARG A 173 -17.82 -9.02 -3.54
C ARG A 173 -19.04 -8.44 -2.83
N MET A 174 -18.94 -8.18 -1.53
CA MET A 174 -20.02 -7.56 -0.75
C MET A 174 -20.36 -6.15 -1.22
N ARG A 175 -19.35 -5.31 -1.49
CA ARG A 175 -19.56 -3.98 -2.04
C ARG A 175 -20.29 -4.06 -3.39
N ASN A 176 -19.83 -4.90 -4.30
CA ASN A 176 -20.45 -5.02 -5.62
C ASN A 176 -21.90 -5.51 -5.50
N LYS A 177 -22.16 -6.51 -4.65
CA LYS A 177 -23.51 -6.99 -4.37
C LYS A 177 -24.39 -5.86 -3.83
N PHE A 178 -23.90 -5.08 -2.86
CA PHE A 178 -24.63 -3.94 -2.32
C PHE A 178 -24.94 -2.88 -3.40
N LEU A 179 -23.97 -2.53 -4.24
CA LEU A 179 -24.13 -1.53 -5.30
C LEU A 179 -25.11 -1.97 -6.39
N HIS A 180 -25.18 -3.28 -6.69
CA HIS A 180 -26.08 -3.81 -7.72
C HIS A 180 -27.48 -4.11 -7.21
N ASP A 181 -27.58 -4.73 -6.03
CA ASP A 181 -28.86 -5.23 -5.52
C ASP A 181 -29.55 -4.24 -4.57
N GLY A 182 -28.83 -3.19 -4.13
CA GLY A 182 -29.31 -2.23 -3.12
C GLY A 182 -29.54 -2.85 -1.73
N SER A 183 -29.27 -4.15 -1.57
CA SER A 183 -29.60 -4.90 -0.36
C SER A 183 -28.52 -4.73 0.71
N ALA A 184 -28.66 -3.68 1.54
CA ALA A 184 -27.86 -3.42 2.74
C ALA A 184 -27.79 -4.63 3.71
N TRP A 185 -28.84 -5.46 3.71
CA TRP A 185 -29.02 -6.65 4.55
C TRP A 185 -27.96 -7.75 4.36
N ALA A 186 -27.14 -7.67 3.31
CA ALA A 186 -26.14 -8.69 3.00
C ALA A 186 -24.81 -8.50 3.77
N ILE A 187 -24.64 -7.41 4.52
CA ILE A 187 -23.37 -7.10 5.22
C ILE A 187 -23.49 -7.50 6.69
N PRO A 188 -22.59 -8.38 7.21
CA PRO A 188 -22.61 -8.77 8.61
C PRO A 188 -22.47 -7.57 9.57
N PRO A 189 -23.15 -7.59 10.74
CA PRO A 189 -23.12 -6.49 11.71
C PRO A 189 -21.73 -6.10 12.21
N ASP A 190 -20.77 -7.04 12.20
CA ASP A 190 -19.40 -6.80 12.67
C ASP A 190 -18.40 -6.58 11.53
N TYR A 191 -18.86 -6.55 10.27
CA TYR A 191 -17.95 -6.52 9.12
C TYR A 191 -17.14 -5.22 9.05
N GLY A 192 -17.70 -4.10 9.52
CA GLY A 192 -16.96 -2.85 9.67
C GLY A 192 -15.76 -3.00 10.60
N LYS A 193 -15.93 -3.70 11.73
CA LYS A 193 -14.82 -4.01 12.66
C LYS A 193 -13.78 -4.91 11.99
N THR A 194 -14.19 -5.92 11.24
CA THR A 194 -13.26 -6.77 10.47
C THR A 194 -12.41 -5.96 9.50
N CYS A 195 -13.01 -5.03 8.75
CA CYS A 195 -12.27 -4.12 7.86
C CYS A 195 -11.29 -3.22 8.63
N MET A 196 -11.71 -2.68 9.79
CA MET A 196 -10.86 -1.84 10.65
C MET A 196 -9.64 -2.60 11.17
N ASP A 197 -9.87 -3.77 11.76
CA ASP A 197 -8.82 -4.61 12.35
C ASP A 197 -7.80 -5.06 11.30
N ALA A 198 -8.21 -5.13 10.03
CA ALA A 198 -7.35 -5.52 8.91
C ALA A 198 -6.51 -4.39 8.30
N LEU A 199 -6.77 -3.12 8.63
CA LEU A 199 -6.03 -1.99 8.06
C LEU A 199 -4.51 -2.10 8.25
N PRO A 200 -3.97 -2.48 9.43
CA PRO A 200 -2.52 -2.60 9.59
C PRO A 200 -1.91 -3.65 8.66
N SER A 201 -2.54 -4.81 8.55
CA SER A 201 -2.10 -5.89 7.65
C SER A 201 -2.20 -5.48 6.19
N LEU A 202 -3.23 -4.73 5.81
CA LEU A 202 -3.40 -4.21 4.45
C LEU A 202 -2.26 -3.26 4.07
N MET A 203 -1.96 -2.28 4.93
CA MET A 203 -0.86 -1.34 4.66
C MET A 203 0.50 -2.05 4.66
N ALA A 204 0.72 -2.96 5.60
CA ALA A 204 1.94 -3.76 5.69
C ALA A 204 2.15 -4.63 4.44
N LEU A 205 1.07 -5.19 3.88
CA LEU A 205 1.14 -5.95 2.64
C LEU A 205 1.66 -5.10 1.49
N PHE A 206 1.11 -3.89 1.29
CA PHE A 206 1.55 -3.02 0.19
C PHE A 206 2.97 -2.49 0.38
N VAL A 207 3.42 -2.27 1.63
CA VAL A 207 4.83 -2.01 1.93
C VAL A 207 5.71 -3.21 1.55
N ALA A 208 5.28 -4.42 1.90
CA ALA A 208 6.05 -5.62 1.60
C ALA A 208 6.14 -5.88 0.09
N LEU A 209 5.04 -5.67 -0.65
CA LEU A 209 5.00 -5.72 -2.12
C LEU A 209 5.96 -4.70 -2.73
N HIS A 210 5.93 -3.45 -2.28
CA HIS A 210 6.85 -2.42 -2.75
C HIS A 210 8.31 -2.81 -2.52
N ASN A 211 8.64 -3.23 -1.30
CA ASN A 211 10.00 -3.62 -0.96
C ASN A 211 10.50 -4.86 -1.71
N LEU A 212 9.59 -5.76 -2.13
CA LEU A 212 9.95 -6.94 -2.90
C LEU A 212 10.08 -6.65 -4.40
N TYR A 213 9.16 -5.87 -4.99
CA TYR A 213 9.08 -5.72 -6.45
C TYR A 213 9.54 -4.36 -6.97
N THR A 214 9.45 -3.29 -6.19
CA THR A 214 9.77 -1.92 -6.63
C THR A 214 11.14 -1.48 -6.16
N HIS A 215 11.46 -1.71 -4.87
CA HIS A 215 12.74 -1.33 -4.27
C HIS A 215 13.95 -1.90 -5.02
N PRO A 216 14.01 -3.19 -5.39
CA PRO A 216 15.20 -3.74 -6.05
C PRO A 216 15.52 -3.06 -7.39
N LEU A 217 14.50 -2.63 -8.14
CA LEU A 217 14.65 -1.92 -9.41
C LEU A 217 15.26 -0.52 -9.21
N ILE A 218 14.90 0.15 -8.11
CA ILE A 218 15.44 1.46 -7.75
C ILE A 218 16.85 1.30 -7.20
N TYR A 219 17.07 0.33 -6.32
CA TYR A 219 18.35 0.07 -5.68
C TYR A 219 19.43 -0.30 -6.69
N LYS A 220 19.14 -1.19 -7.64
CA LYS A 220 20.08 -1.57 -8.70
C LYS A 220 20.57 -0.35 -9.49
N ARG A 221 19.67 0.58 -9.82
CA ARG A 221 20.02 1.80 -10.55
C ARG A 221 20.85 2.77 -9.71
N LEU A 222 20.58 2.83 -8.42
CA LEU A 222 21.39 3.59 -7.48
C LEU A 222 22.83 3.05 -7.47
N GLU A 223 23.01 1.72 -7.43
CA GLU A 223 24.33 1.08 -7.53
C GLU A 223 25.02 1.39 -8.87
N GLU A 224 24.30 1.29 -9.99
CA GLU A 224 24.82 1.63 -11.32
C GLU A 224 25.30 3.09 -11.41
N SER A 225 24.54 4.04 -10.83
CA SER A 225 24.89 5.46 -10.81
C SER A 225 26.11 5.81 -9.94
N GLN A 226 26.45 4.94 -8.98
CA GLN A 226 27.60 5.13 -8.09
C GLN A 226 28.86 4.41 -8.58
N SER A 227 28.73 3.56 -9.60
CA SER A 227 29.87 2.90 -10.22
C SER A 227 30.73 3.90 -11.02
N PRO A 228 32.07 3.77 -11.01
CA PRO A 228 32.97 4.69 -11.70
C PRO A 228 32.76 4.77 -13.22
N GLU A 229 32.12 3.76 -13.83
CA GLU A 229 31.79 3.75 -15.26
C GLU A 229 30.58 4.64 -15.61
N GLY A 230 29.62 4.83 -14.69
CA GLY A 230 28.44 5.68 -14.92
C GLY A 230 28.76 7.18 -15.00
N ASN A 231 29.80 7.63 -14.28
CA ASN A 231 30.27 9.01 -14.32
C ASN A 231 30.96 9.36 -15.65
N ALA A 232 31.55 8.37 -16.35
CA ALA A 232 32.21 8.59 -17.64
C ALA A 232 31.22 8.79 -18.81
N SER A 233 29.98 8.31 -18.68
CA SER A 233 28.92 8.50 -19.68
C SER A 233 28.20 9.86 -19.58
N ILE A 234 28.25 10.54 -18.44
CA ILE A 234 27.65 11.87 -18.26
C ILE A 234 28.60 12.95 -18.84
N GLU A 235 29.91 12.83 -18.63
CA GLU A 235 30.88 13.82 -19.13
C GLU A 235 31.05 13.83 -20.66
N ARG A 236 30.58 12.81 -21.39
CA ARG A 236 30.69 12.76 -22.86
C ARG A 236 29.54 13.45 -23.60
N ASN A 237 28.40 13.70 -22.94
CA ASN A 237 27.23 14.32 -23.58
C ASN A 237 27.20 15.85 -23.46
N ASP A 238 28.05 16.45 -22.64
CA ASP A 238 28.16 17.91 -22.48
C ASP A 238 29.27 18.54 -23.36
N LEU A 239 29.89 17.75 -24.24
CA LEU A 239 30.98 18.17 -25.13
C LEU A 239 30.70 17.90 -26.63
N ALA A 240 29.43 17.69 -27.01
CA ALA A 240 29.01 17.51 -28.41
C ALA A 240 28.01 18.58 -28.85
#